data_AF-A0A531LFZ6-F1
#
_entry.id   AF-A0A531LFZ6-F1
#
_cell.length_a   1.000
_cell.length_b   1.000
_cell.length_c   1.000
_cell.angle_alpha   90.00
_cell.angle_beta   90.00
_cell.angle_gamma   90.00
#
_symmetry.space_group_name_H-M   'P 1'
#
loop_
_entity.id
_entity.type
_entity.pdbx_description
1 polymer ?
#
loop_
_entity_poly.entity_id
_entity_poly.type
_entity_poly.pdbx_seq_one_letter_code
_entity_poly.pdbx_strand_id
1 'polypeptide(L)'
;AIRNNGRDFVTVRFHIHPDIGLLQDEHDRLVLTADEADTWLFTCTEVAPEVEESIYFAGLGGPRRSRQIVLAFKASEVSEVHWQLTRTAIAGHSAKS
;
A
#
# COMPACT_ATOMS: atom_id res chain seq x y z
N ALA A 1 5.68 -29.31 -19.67
CA ALA A 1 5.12 -28.81 -18.39
C ALA A 1 6.15 -27.90 -17.75
N ILE A 2 5.91 -26.59 -17.76
CA ILE A 2 6.76 -25.61 -17.06
C ILE A 2 6.61 -25.90 -15.57
N ARG A 3 7.71 -26.28 -14.91
CA ARG A 3 7.69 -26.61 -13.48
C ARG A 3 7.49 -25.32 -12.70
N ASN A 4 6.33 -25.14 -12.09
CA ASN A 4 6.04 -24.07 -11.14
C ASN A 4 6.80 -24.37 -9.84
N ASN A 5 8.04 -23.88 -9.74
CA ASN A 5 8.97 -24.14 -8.63
C ASN A 5 9.17 -22.90 -7.75
N GLY A 6 8.25 -21.92 -7.81
CA GLY A 6 8.27 -20.68 -7.01
C GLY A 6 9.43 -19.73 -7.32
N ARG A 7 10.27 -20.04 -8.32
CA ARG A 7 11.46 -19.25 -8.67
C ARG A 7 11.15 -17.87 -9.24
N ASP A 8 9.91 -17.63 -9.64
CA ASP A 8 9.44 -16.38 -10.23
C ASP A 8 8.36 -15.69 -9.40
N PHE A 9 8.06 -16.17 -8.19
CA PHE A 9 7.17 -15.44 -7.29
C PHE A 9 7.88 -14.20 -6.77
N VAL A 10 7.27 -13.05 -6.98
CA VAL A 10 7.80 -11.74 -6.61
C VAL A 10 6.82 -11.08 -5.65
N THR A 11 7.37 -10.30 -4.72
CA THR A 11 6.55 -9.50 -3.83
C THR A 11 7.15 -8.11 -3.68
N VAL A 12 6.36 -7.07 -3.98
CA VAL A 12 6.68 -5.68 -3.68
C VAL A 12 5.96 -5.28 -2.41
N ARG A 13 6.69 -4.71 -1.44
CA ARG A 13 6.15 -4.31 -0.13
C ARG A 13 6.34 -2.82 0.07
N PHE A 14 5.26 -2.14 0.39
CA PHE A 14 5.26 -0.73 0.79
C PHE A 14 5.00 -0.67 2.29
N HIS A 15 6.04 -0.39 3.07
CA HIS A 15 5.91 -0.26 4.52
C HIS A 15 5.17 1.04 4.87
N ILE A 16 4.14 0.93 5.71
CA ILE A 16 3.35 2.07 6.16
C ILE A 16 3.84 2.48 7.55
N HIS A 17 4.03 3.79 7.75
CA HIS A 17 4.35 4.33 9.07
C HIS A 17 3.20 4.07 10.06
N PRO A 18 3.46 3.71 11.34
CA PRO A 18 2.42 3.35 12.31
C PRO A 18 1.30 4.37 12.49
N ASP A 19 1.60 5.65 12.29
CA ASP A 19 0.65 6.75 12.50
C ASP A 19 -0.20 7.05 11.25
N ILE A 20 -0.03 6.29 10.16
CA ILE A 20 -0.86 6.40 8.96
C ILE A 20 -2.03 5.42 9.02
N GLY A 21 -3.24 5.97 8.93
CA GLY A 21 -4.47 5.25 8.70
C GLY A 21 -4.49 4.66 7.28
N LEU A 22 -4.93 3.42 7.18
CA LEU A 22 -5.17 2.71 5.93
C LEU A 22 -6.61 2.21 5.95
N LEU A 23 -7.38 2.65 4.98
CA LEU A 23 -8.81 2.40 4.81
C LEU A 23 -9.08 1.86 3.39
N GLN A 24 -10.25 1.28 3.17
CA GLN A 24 -10.76 0.96 1.84
C GLN A 24 -11.93 1.89 1.53
N ASP A 25 -11.98 2.40 0.30
CA ASP A 25 -13.15 3.15 -0.18
C ASP A 25 -14.23 2.21 -0.75
N GLU A 26 -15.31 2.78 -1.27
CA GLU A 26 -16.45 2.04 -1.84
C GLU A 26 -16.09 1.18 -3.08
N HIS A 27 -14.90 1.38 -3.64
CA HIS A 27 -14.38 0.65 -4.80
C HIS A 27 -13.20 -0.26 -4.40
N ASP A 28 -13.08 -0.61 -3.12
CA ASP A 28 -12.03 -1.44 -2.53
C ASP A 28 -10.61 -0.89 -2.73
N ARG A 29 -10.47 0.41 -3.02
CA ARG A 29 -9.15 1.04 -3.20
C ARG A 29 -8.57 1.46 -1.88
N LEU A 30 -7.25 1.34 -1.74
CA LEU A 30 -6.55 1.64 -0.50
C LEU A 30 -6.35 3.16 -0.34
N VAL A 31 -6.91 3.71 0.73
CA VAL A 31 -6.80 5.13 1.10
C VAL A 31 -5.88 5.28 2.30
N LEU A 32 -4.86 6.13 2.16
CA LEU A 32 -3.90 6.49 3.20
C LEU A 32 -4.25 7.88 3.74
N THR A 33 -4.35 8.01 5.06
CA THR A 33 -4.70 9.26 5.74
C THR A 33 -3.98 9.39 7.08
N ALA A 34 -3.84 10.60 7.59
CA ALA A 34 -3.36 10.88 8.92
C ALA A 34 -4.05 12.14 9.46
N ASP A 35 -4.00 12.34 10.77
CA ASP A 35 -4.53 13.55 11.40
C ASP A 35 -3.83 14.78 10.84
N GLU A 36 -4.62 15.77 10.38
CA GLU A 36 -4.14 17.01 9.76
C GLU A 36 -3.20 16.80 8.55
N ALA A 37 -3.25 15.64 7.91
CA ALA A 37 -2.46 15.29 6.74
C ALA A 37 -3.32 15.14 5.48
N ASP A 38 -2.65 15.08 4.34
CA ASP A 38 -3.30 14.84 3.06
C ASP A 38 -3.85 13.42 2.98
N THR A 39 -4.91 13.27 2.20
CA THR A 39 -5.43 11.95 1.83
C THR A 39 -4.81 11.52 0.51
N TRP A 40 -4.33 10.28 0.49
CA TRP A 40 -3.73 9.66 -0.69
C TRP A 40 -4.46 8.37 -1.04
N LEU A 41 -4.56 8.10 -2.33
CA LEU A 41 -5.09 6.85 -2.87
C LEU A 41 -3.92 6.04 -3.44
N PHE A 42 -3.79 4.79 -3.00
CA PHE A 42 -2.89 3.82 -3.61
C PHE A 42 -3.66 3.00 -4.65
N THR A 43 -3.13 2.95 -5.86
CA THR A 43 -3.68 2.13 -6.95
C THR A 43 -2.58 1.27 -7.58
N CYS A 44 -2.98 0.12 -8.10
CA CYS A 44 -2.15 -0.71 -8.96
C CYS A 44 -3.04 -1.32 -10.05
N THR A 45 -2.57 -1.31 -11.29
CA THR A 45 -3.39 -1.74 -12.44
C THR A 45 -3.39 -3.26 -12.60
N GLU A 46 -2.23 -3.90 -12.43
CA GLU A 46 -2.02 -5.31 -12.77
C GLU A 46 -2.23 -6.25 -11.58
N VAL A 47 -1.99 -5.77 -10.36
CA VAL A 47 -1.98 -6.61 -9.16
C VAL A 47 -2.89 -5.99 -8.10
N ALA A 48 -3.85 -6.78 -7.62
CA ALA A 48 -4.71 -6.38 -6.51
C ALA A 48 -3.86 -6.17 -5.25
N PRO A 49 -3.89 -4.97 -4.63
CA PRO A 49 -3.12 -4.71 -3.42
C PRO A 49 -3.71 -5.42 -2.20
N GLU A 50 -2.86 -6.10 -1.43
CA GLU A 50 -3.22 -6.70 -0.15
C GLU A 50 -2.61 -5.92 1.02
N VAL A 51 -3.24 -6.02 2.19
CA VAL A 51 -2.74 -5.39 3.42
C VAL A 51 -2.28 -6.47 4.38
N GLU A 52 -1.00 -6.42 4.75
CA GLU A 52 -0.41 -7.33 5.72
C GLU A 52 0.03 -6.59 6.99
N GLU A 53 0.12 -7.33 8.09
CA GLU A 53 0.77 -6.85 9.30
C GLU A 53 2.28 -6.70 9.09
N SER A 54 2.88 -5.69 9.71
CA SER A 54 4.31 -5.40 9.63
C SER A 54 4.82 -4.87 10.96
N ILE A 55 6.14 -4.74 11.07
CA ILE A 55 6.82 -4.10 12.20
C ILE A 55 7.65 -2.94 11.65
N TYR A 56 7.45 -1.74 12.20
CA TYR A 56 8.23 -0.56 11.89
C TYR A 56 9.37 -0.41 12.91
N PHE A 57 10.62 -0.43 12.41
CA PHE A 57 11.82 -0.41 13.25
C PHE A 57 12.52 0.97 13.32
N ALA A 58 12.17 1.91 12.46
CA ALA A 58 12.92 3.17 12.30
C ALA A 58 12.54 4.27 13.32
N GLY A 59 11.74 3.95 14.34
CA GLY A 59 11.32 4.89 15.39
C GLY A 59 12.23 4.85 16.63
N LEU A 60 12.36 5.99 17.31
CA LEU A 60 13.15 6.13 18.55
C LEU A 60 12.61 5.27 19.72
N GLY A 61 11.34 4.88 19.68
CA GLY A 61 10.67 4.08 20.71
C GLY A 61 10.84 2.56 20.55
N GLY A 62 11.67 2.09 19.61
CA GLY A 62 11.82 0.67 19.30
C GLY A 62 10.76 0.15 18.31
N PRO A 63 10.66 -1.18 18.13
CA PRO A 63 9.76 -1.80 17.17
C PRO A 63 8.29 -1.47 17.47
N ARG A 64 7.55 -0.98 16.48
CA ARG A 64 6.11 -0.68 16.58
C ARG A 64 5.33 -1.52 15.58
N ARG A 65 4.13 -1.99 15.96
CA ARG A 65 3.22 -2.63 14.99
C ARG A 65 2.87 -1.63 13.90
N SER A 66 2.89 -2.09 12.67
CA SER A 66 2.50 -1.31 11.50
C SER A 66 1.80 -2.22 10.48
N ARG A 67 1.56 -1.68 9.29
CA ARG A 67 1.02 -2.42 8.16
C ARG A 67 1.91 -2.23 6.94
N GLN A 68 1.72 -3.07 5.94
CA GLN A 68 2.33 -2.90 4.62
C GLN A 68 1.33 -3.22 3.53
N ILE A 69 1.46 -2.53 2.40
CA ILE A 69 0.74 -2.88 1.17
C ILE A 69 1.61 -3.88 0.41
N VAL A 70 1.02 -4.97 -0.05
CA VAL A 70 1.71 -6.07 -0.69
C VAL A 70 1.14 -6.31 -2.07
N LEU A 71 2.03 -6.30 -3.07
CA LEU A 71 1.73 -6.74 -4.43
C LEU A 71 2.47 -8.06 -4.64
N ALA A 72 1.74 -9.16 -4.70
CA ALA A 72 2.30 -10.49 -4.88
C ALA A 72 1.87 -11.08 -6.22
N PHE A 73 2.83 -11.49 -7.04
CA PHE A 73 2.58 -11.95 -8.41
C PHE A 73 3.70 -12.87 -8.90
N LYS A 74 3.48 -13.57 -10.01
CA LYS A 74 4.54 -14.28 -10.71
C LYS A 74 5.12 -13.42 -11.81
N ALA A 75 6.44 -13.25 -11.84
CA ALA A 75 7.13 -12.48 -12.87
C ALA A 75 6.97 -13.08 -14.29
N SER A 76 6.62 -14.36 -14.40
CA SER A 76 6.26 -14.97 -15.69
C SER A 76 4.85 -14.61 -16.19
N GLU A 77 3.97 -14.14 -15.30
CA GLU A 77 2.58 -13.75 -15.61
C GLU A 77 2.45 -12.22 -15.71
N VAL A 78 3.17 -11.48 -14.86
CA VAL A 78 3.18 -10.01 -14.80
C VAL A 78 4.62 -9.53 -14.84
N SER A 79 5.06 -9.00 -15.99
CA SER A 79 6.43 -8.53 -16.19
C SER A 79 6.68 -7.10 -15.67
N GLU A 80 5.63 -6.32 -15.49
CA GLU A 80 5.67 -4.93 -15.04
C GLU A 80 4.46 -4.63 -14.17
N VAL A 81 4.64 -3.78 -13.15
CA VAL A 81 3.59 -3.42 -12.20
C VAL A 81 3.56 -1.90 -12.07
N HIS A 82 2.46 -1.30 -12.53
CA HIS A 82 2.22 0.14 -12.47
C HIS A 82 1.42 0.44 -11.21
N TRP A 83 2.09 1.05 -10.24
CA TRP A 83 1.48 1.52 -9.00
C TRP A 83 1.56 3.04 -8.90
N GLN A 84 0.60 3.65 -8.20
CA GLN A 84 0.55 5.10 -8.00
C GLN A 84 0.10 5.46 -6.59
N LEU A 85 0.61 6.59 -6.09
CA LEU A 85 0.06 7.32 -4.95
C LEU A 85 -0.47 8.65 -5.45
N THR A 86 -1.79 8.80 -5.46
CA THR A 86 -2.47 10.01 -5.93
C THR A 86 -3.05 10.76 -4.75
N ARG A 87 -2.67 12.03 -4.58
CA ARG A 87 -3.25 12.90 -3.56
C ARG A 87 -4.68 13.25 -3.94
N THR A 88 -5.65 12.91 -3.09
CA THR A 88 -7.09 13.12 -3.34
C THR A 88 -7.69 14.24 -2.50
N ALA A 89 -7.06 14.59 -1.37
CA ALA A 89 -7.44 15.74 -0.56
C ALA A 89 -6.20 16.42 0.05
N ILE A 90 -6.28 17.75 0.19
CA ILE A 90 -5.24 18.56 0.82
C ILE A 90 -5.65 18.87 2.26
N ALA A 91 -4.76 18.61 3.22
CA ALA A 91 -4.94 18.99 4.61
C ALA A 91 -5.30 20.49 4.73
N GLY A 92 -6.31 20.80 5.53
CA GLY A 92 -6.74 22.19 5.78
C GLY A 92 -7.60 22.83 4.69
N HIS A 93 -7.86 22.17 3.55
CA HIS A 93 -8.95 22.56 2.64
C HIS A 93 -10.21 21.77 2.97
N SER A 94 -10.93 22.21 4.02
CA SER A 94 -12.35 21.89 4.11
C SER A 94 -13.03 22.67 2.98
N ALA A 95 -13.38 21.99 1.88
CA ALA A 95 -14.26 22.59 0.89
C ALA A 95 -15.53 23.02 1.65
N LYS A 96 -15.78 24.34 1.68
CA LYS A 96 -17.02 24.88 2.23
C LYS A 96 -18.17 24.24 1.46
N SER A 97 -18.92 23.37 2.12
CA SER A 97 -20.31 23.08 1.79
C SER A 97 -21.15 24.32 2.05
#